data_AF-A0A921UEC3-F1
#
_entry.id   AF-A0A921UEC3-F1
#
_cell.length_a   1.000
_cell.length_b   1.000
_cell.length_c   1.000
_cell.angle_alpha   90.00
_cell.angle_beta   90.00
_cell.angle_gamma   90.00
#
_symmetry.space_group_name_H-M   'P 1'
#
loop_
_entity.id
_entity.type
_entity.pdbx_description
1 polymer ?
#
loop_
_entity_poly.entity_id
_entity_poly.type
_entity_poly.pdbx_seq_one_letter_code
_entity_poly.pdbx_strand_id
1 'polypeptide(L)'
;MLFVFGDTFVDAGNLAPTSEKSKASRQWFYPYGRSDSAHHNNPTGRVSDGLVQSDFLGTYSKDDVDASGVNFATAGASAYDSLSRQIDKLSRLVTRGTIEDRDLDDSIGVALIAFNGAGDYASVTVSTSSDQVMALSDKVTDAIADGALNKKLDPLDDVLVLDINSIFSDLARGNYIQGDASGTPQYTLCSNPQDFFYWDYMHPTQAGWNAVMDRLQGSIHDFLRN
;
A
#
# COMPACT_ATOMS: atom_id res chain seq x y z
N MET A 1 -12.90 -10.16 -6.71
CA MET A 1 -12.23 -8.94 -7.17
C MET A 1 -11.74 -8.12 -5.99
N LEU A 2 -10.44 -7.83 -5.94
CA LEU A 2 -9.83 -7.01 -4.89
C LEU A 2 -9.70 -5.55 -5.34
N PHE A 3 -10.29 -4.61 -4.59
CA PHE A 3 -10.13 -3.18 -4.78
C PHE A 3 -9.15 -2.61 -3.76
N VAL A 4 -8.07 -1.99 -4.24
CA VAL A 4 -6.99 -1.52 -3.36
C VAL A 4 -6.92 -0.01 -3.34
N PHE A 5 -6.99 0.56 -2.13
CA PHE A 5 -6.85 1.99 -1.85
C PHE A 5 -5.71 2.20 -0.85
N GLY A 6 -4.94 3.26 -1.03
CA GLY A 6 -3.81 3.50 -0.15
C GLY A 6 -2.68 4.33 -0.72
N ASP A 7 -1.51 4.13 -0.12
CA ASP A 7 -0.28 4.83 -0.46
C ASP A 7 0.79 3.90 -1.05
N THR A 8 2.06 4.27 -0.86
CA THR A 8 3.24 3.55 -1.36
C THR A 8 3.32 2.09 -0.92
N PHE A 9 2.65 1.70 0.17
CA PHE A 9 2.72 0.33 0.70
C PHE A 9 1.88 -0.66 -0.10
N VAL A 10 0.92 -0.16 -0.86
CA VAL A 10 0.03 -0.96 -1.69
C VAL A 10 0.02 -0.52 -3.15
N ASP A 11 0.69 0.57 -3.51
CA ASP A 11 0.85 1.02 -4.90
C ASP A 11 1.65 0.02 -5.75
N ALA A 12 0.97 -0.56 -6.74
CA ALA A 12 1.53 -1.51 -7.69
C ALA A 12 2.04 -0.87 -9.00
N GLY A 13 2.33 0.44 -8.99
CA GLY A 13 2.89 1.18 -10.13
C GLY A 13 1.94 2.18 -10.79
N ASN A 14 1.01 2.75 -10.03
CA ASN A 14 -0.01 3.69 -10.53
C ASN A 14 0.53 5.10 -10.80
N LEU A 15 1.66 5.49 -10.19
CA LEU A 15 2.35 6.71 -10.59
C LEU A 15 3.09 6.49 -11.90
N ALA A 16 2.84 7.34 -12.88
CA ALA A 16 3.50 7.25 -14.19
C ALA A 16 5.03 7.39 -14.10
N PRO A 17 5.79 6.67 -14.94
CA PRO A 17 7.23 6.86 -15.04
C PRO A 17 7.56 8.25 -15.58
N THR A 18 8.70 8.79 -15.15
CA THR A 18 9.26 10.05 -15.67
C THR A 18 10.57 9.77 -16.40
N SER A 19 10.99 10.69 -17.27
CA SER A 19 12.29 10.57 -17.97
C SER A 19 13.49 10.67 -17.02
N GLU A 20 13.35 11.46 -15.96
CA GLU A 20 14.40 11.68 -14.97
C GLU A 20 14.02 11.11 -13.61
N LYS A 21 15.03 10.63 -12.89
CA LYS A 21 14.88 10.07 -11.54
C LYS A 21 14.67 11.19 -10.52
N SER A 22 13.62 11.05 -9.72
CA SER A 22 13.28 11.98 -8.63
C SER A 22 12.77 11.20 -7.42
N LYS A 23 12.53 11.86 -6.29
CA LYS A 23 11.88 11.21 -5.13
C LYS A 23 10.53 10.58 -5.49
N ALA A 24 9.76 11.23 -6.38
CA ALA A 24 8.43 10.80 -6.78
C ALA A 24 8.43 9.71 -7.88
N SER A 25 9.56 9.49 -8.55
CA SER A 25 9.68 8.53 -9.66
C SER A 25 10.74 7.45 -9.45
N ARG A 26 11.46 7.48 -8.32
CA ARG A 26 12.55 6.55 -7.98
C ARG A 26 12.20 5.07 -8.14
N GLN A 27 10.94 4.72 -7.92
CA GLN A 27 10.36 3.38 -8.06
C GLN A 27 10.39 2.82 -9.50
N TRP A 28 10.66 3.67 -10.50
CA TRP A 28 10.83 3.30 -11.91
C TRP A 28 12.30 3.13 -12.32
N PHE A 29 13.24 3.24 -11.38
CA PHE A 29 14.67 3.17 -11.67
C PHE A 29 15.34 2.12 -10.78
N TYR A 30 16.41 1.50 -11.31
CA TYR A 30 17.28 0.66 -10.49
C TYR A 30 17.72 1.44 -9.22
N PRO A 31 17.74 0.80 -8.04
CA PRO A 31 17.63 -0.64 -7.79
C PRO A 31 16.23 -1.20 -7.44
N TYR A 32 15.15 -0.43 -7.63
CA TYR A 32 13.79 -0.92 -7.34
C TYR A 32 13.42 -2.11 -8.23
N GLY A 33 12.63 -3.05 -7.70
CA GLY A 33 12.21 -4.27 -8.40
C GLY A 33 13.29 -5.36 -8.58
N ARG A 34 14.51 -5.18 -8.06
CA ARG A 34 15.63 -6.13 -8.24
C ARG A 34 15.43 -7.55 -7.68
N SER A 35 14.46 -7.75 -6.81
CA SER A 35 14.10 -9.03 -6.17
C SER A 35 12.86 -9.67 -6.82
N ASP A 36 12.25 -9.00 -7.80
CA ASP A 36 11.07 -9.47 -8.50
C ASP A 36 11.44 -10.22 -9.78
N SER A 37 11.71 -11.51 -9.63
CA SER A 37 12.08 -12.37 -10.76
C SER A 37 10.97 -12.52 -11.81
N ALA A 38 9.70 -12.37 -11.42
CA ALA A 38 8.57 -12.45 -12.34
C ALA A 38 8.57 -11.27 -13.33
N HIS A 39 9.14 -10.13 -12.92
CA HIS A 39 9.31 -8.94 -13.74
C HIS A 39 10.77 -8.74 -14.16
N HIS A 40 11.54 -9.82 -14.32
CA HIS A 40 12.92 -9.83 -14.78
C HIS A 40 13.86 -8.97 -13.92
N ASN A 41 13.57 -8.83 -12.63
CA ASN A 41 14.30 -7.99 -11.69
C ASN A 41 14.36 -6.50 -12.11
N ASN A 42 13.36 -6.04 -12.86
CA ASN A 42 13.26 -4.66 -13.32
C ASN A 42 12.34 -3.83 -12.42
N PRO A 43 12.52 -2.50 -12.38
CA PRO A 43 11.59 -1.61 -11.70
C PRO A 43 10.17 -1.73 -12.27
N THR A 44 9.19 -1.91 -11.40
CA THR A 44 7.77 -2.07 -11.76
C THR A 44 6.89 -0.89 -11.33
N GLY A 45 7.49 0.16 -10.77
CA GLY A 45 6.75 1.26 -10.15
C GLY A 45 6.33 0.98 -8.70
N ARG A 46 6.66 -0.20 -8.15
CA ARG A 46 6.52 -0.50 -6.72
C ARG A 46 7.63 0.15 -5.91
N VAL A 47 7.29 0.70 -4.75
CA VAL A 47 8.27 1.35 -3.85
C VAL A 47 8.93 0.31 -2.93
N SER A 48 9.49 -0.75 -3.52
CA SER A 48 10.22 -1.82 -2.85
C SER A 48 11.30 -2.39 -3.77
N ASP A 49 12.12 -3.34 -3.29
CA ASP A 49 12.97 -4.15 -4.15
C ASP A 49 12.18 -5.23 -4.90
N GLY A 50 10.89 -5.42 -4.63
CA GLY A 50 10.05 -6.32 -5.40
C GLY A 50 8.56 -6.08 -5.13
N LEU A 51 7.86 -7.14 -4.73
CA LEU A 51 6.43 -7.10 -4.41
C LEU A 51 6.12 -6.23 -3.17
N VAL A 52 4.92 -5.64 -3.14
CA VAL A 52 4.36 -4.84 -2.04
C VAL A 52 3.10 -5.51 -1.47
N GLN A 53 2.54 -4.98 -0.38
CA GLN A 53 1.47 -5.64 0.40
C GLN A 53 0.29 -6.15 -0.45
N SER A 54 -0.15 -5.36 -1.43
CA SER A 54 -1.29 -5.70 -2.29
C SER A 54 -1.02 -6.92 -3.19
N ASP A 55 0.23 -7.14 -3.61
CA ASP A 55 0.59 -8.31 -4.41
C ASP A 55 0.39 -9.61 -3.62
N PHE A 56 0.76 -9.62 -2.33
CA PHE A 56 0.59 -10.77 -1.46
C PHE A 56 -0.89 -11.09 -1.21
N LEU A 57 -1.72 -10.07 -1.01
CA LEU A 57 -3.17 -10.26 -0.84
C LEU A 57 -3.83 -10.89 -2.08
N GLY A 58 -3.39 -10.49 -3.27
CA GLY A 58 -3.81 -11.15 -4.51
C GLY A 58 -3.48 -12.65 -4.56
N THR A 59 -2.45 -13.10 -3.82
CA THR A 59 -2.09 -14.54 -3.75
C THR A 59 -2.91 -15.35 -2.75
N TYR A 60 -3.44 -14.72 -1.70
CA TYR A 60 -4.28 -15.40 -0.68
C TYR A 60 -5.72 -15.63 -1.15
N SER A 61 -6.14 -14.97 -2.23
CA SER A 61 -7.50 -15.08 -2.79
C SER A 61 -7.77 -16.37 -3.58
N LYS A 62 -6.87 -17.37 -3.57
CA LYS A 62 -6.85 -18.48 -4.52
C LYS A 62 -7.96 -19.53 -4.40
N ASP A 63 -8.70 -19.58 -3.29
CA ASP A 63 -9.58 -20.73 -3.02
C ASP A 63 -11.07 -20.50 -3.27
N ASP A 64 -11.55 -19.29 -3.56
CA ASP A 64 -12.94 -19.02 -4.04
C ASP A 64 -13.18 -17.56 -4.48
N VAL A 65 -12.15 -16.70 -4.42
CA VAL A 65 -12.25 -15.26 -4.73
C VAL A 65 -11.61 -15.00 -6.09
N ASP A 66 -12.29 -14.25 -6.96
CA ASP A 66 -11.70 -13.82 -8.22
C ASP A 66 -10.41 -13.03 -7.94
N ALA A 67 -9.27 -13.62 -8.33
CA ALA A 67 -7.92 -13.07 -8.20
C ALA A 67 -7.68 -11.82 -9.07
N SER A 68 -8.67 -11.42 -9.87
CA SER A 68 -8.71 -10.11 -10.51
C SER A 68 -8.87 -8.99 -9.48
N GLY A 69 -8.40 -7.79 -9.81
CA GLY A 69 -8.43 -6.66 -8.90
C GLY A 69 -8.08 -5.35 -9.59
N VAL A 70 -8.46 -4.25 -8.95
CA VAL A 70 -8.13 -2.90 -9.41
C VAL A 70 -7.45 -2.14 -8.28
N ASN A 71 -6.25 -1.65 -8.55
CA ASN A 71 -5.47 -0.90 -7.60
C ASN A 71 -5.56 0.60 -7.89
N PHE A 72 -6.05 1.37 -6.93
CA PHE A 72 -6.19 2.83 -6.99
C PHE A 72 -5.18 3.57 -6.11
N ALA A 73 -4.35 2.84 -5.34
CA ALA A 73 -3.35 3.41 -4.46
C ALA A 73 -2.33 4.23 -5.25
N THR A 74 -1.74 5.23 -4.59
CA THR A 74 -0.74 6.09 -5.23
C THR A 74 0.34 6.44 -4.25
N ALA A 75 1.59 6.31 -4.66
CA ALA A 75 2.73 6.74 -3.87
C ALA A 75 2.62 8.24 -3.48
N GLY A 76 2.84 8.54 -2.19
CA GLY A 76 2.68 9.88 -1.63
C GLY A 76 1.24 10.25 -1.23
N ALA A 77 0.30 9.30 -1.30
CA ALA A 77 -1.04 9.51 -0.78
C ALA A 77 -1.07 9.66 0.74
N SER A 78 -2.04 10.42 1.21
CA SER A 78 -2.47 10.52 2.60
C SER A 78 -3.92 10.01 2.70
N ALA A 79 -4.28 9.38 3.81
CA ALA A 79 -5.65 8.95 4.02
C ALA A 79 -6.62 10.15 3.94
N TYR A 80 -6.24 11.24 4.60
CA TYR A 80 -7.06 12.45 4.68
C TYR A 80 -7.36 13.08 3.31
N ASP A 81 -6.37 13.30 2.45
CA ASP A 81 -6.59 14.03 1.17
C ASP A 81 -6.80 13.12 -0.03
N SER A 82 -6.33 11.87 0.00
CA SER A 82 -6.18 11.07 -1.22
C SER A 82 -7.20 9.95 -1.31
N LEU A 83 -7.61 9.35 -0.19
CA LEU A 83 -8.54 8.23 -0.17
C LEU A 83 -9.86 8.56 -0.88
N SER A 84 -10.46 9.71 -0.58
CA SER A 84 -11.69 10.16 -1.22
C SER A 84 -11.58 10.26 -2.75
N ARG A 85 -10.43 10.74 -3.26
CA ARG A 85 -10.16 10.83 -4.70
C ARG A 85 -9.93 9.47 -5.34
N GLN A 86 -9.34 8.52 -4.62
CA GLN A 86 -9.16 7.16 -5.11
C GLN A 86 -10.51 6.44 -5.18
N ILE A 87 -11.38 6.59 -4.17
CA ILE A 87 -12.74 6.05 -4.18
C ILE A 87 -13.58 6.69 -5.31
N ASP A 88 -13.47 8.01 -5.51
CA ASP A 88 -14.17 8.68 -6.62
C ASP A 88 -13.71 8.16 -8.01
N LYS A 89 -12.49 7.63 -8.15
CA LYS A 89 -12.06 6.95 -9.39
C LYS A 89 -12.79 5.64 -9.58
N LEU A 90 -12.95 4.82 -8.53
CA LEU A 90 -13.76 3.60 -8.57
C LEU A 90 -15.19 3.95 -9.00
N SER A 91 -15.84 4.91 -8.32
CA SER A 91 -17.23 5.30 -8.63
C SER A 91 -17.41 5.73 -10.10
N ARG A 92 -16.41 6.39 -10.70
CA ARG A 92 -16.42 6.76 -12.12
C ARG A 92 -16.31 5.55 -13.06
N LEU A 93 -15.52 4.53 -12.69
CA LEU A 93 -15.41 3.29 -13.47
C LEU A 93 -16.70 2.49 -13.41
N VAL A 94 -17.35 2.45 -12.25
CA VAL A 94 -18.68 1.85 -12.06
C VAL A 94 -19.74 2.57 -12.90
N THR A 95 -19.81 3.89 -12.80
CA THR A 95 -20.75 4.71 -13.59
C THR A 95 -20.59 4.53 -15.10
N ARG A 96 -19.38 4.20 -15.57
CA ARG A 96 -19.07 3.97 -16.99
C ARG A 96 -19.27 2.51 -17.43
N GLY A 97 -19.62 1.60 -16.51
CA GLY A 97 -19.72 0.17 -16.78
C GLY A 97 -18.38 -0.51 -17.09
N THR A 98 -17.26 0.09 -16.68
CA THR A 98 -15.93 -0.56 -16.77
C THR A 98 -15.73 -1.57 -15.66
N ILE A 99 -16.27 -1.25 -14.48
CA ILE A 99 -16.50 -2.18 -13.37
C ILE A 99 -18.01 -2.32 -13.29
N GLU A 100 -18.53 -3.54 -13.30
CA GLU A 100 -19.97 -3.80 -13.25
C GLU A 100 -20.41 -3.91 -11.79
N ASP A 101 -21.68 -3.64 -11.50
CA ASP A 101 -22.23 -3.77 -10.13
C ASP A 101 -22.03 -5.19 -9.57
N ARG A 102 -22.07 -6.22 -10.43
CA ARG A 102 -21.78 -7.61 -10.05
C ARG A 102 -20.33 -7.84 -9.60
N ASP A 103 -19.41 -6.97 -9.98
CA ASP A 103 -18.01 -7.08 -9.54
C ASP A 103 -17.79 -6.37 -8.20
N LEU A 104 -18.80 -5.64 -7.70
CA LEU A 104 -18.86 -5.08 -6.35
C LEU A 104 -19.62 -5.99 -5.38
N ASP A 105 -20.46 -6.90 -5.88
CA ASP A 105 -21.24 -7.83 -5.06
C ASP A 105 -20.39 -8.58 -4.02
N ASP A 106 -20.91 -8.70 -2.79
CA ASP A 106 -20.22 -9.10 -1.56
C ASP A 106 -19.70 -10.55 -1.60
N SER A 107 -20.22 -11.36 -2.52
CA SER A 107 -19.66 -12.70 -2.79
C SER A 107 -18.32 -12.66 -3.55
N ILE A 108 -17.88 -11.48 -4.01
CA ILE A 108 -16.76 -11.31 -4.96
C ILE A 108 -15.87 -10.12 -4.58
N GLY A 109 -16.41 -8.98 -4.11
CA GLY A 109 -15.67 -7.71 -3.97
C GLY A 109 -15.09 -7.45 -2.57
N VAL A 110 -13.77 -7.30 -2.43
CA VAL A 110 -13.12 -6.92 -1.16
C VAL A 110 -12.38 -5.59 -1.32
N ALA A 111 -12.54 -4.66 -0.39
CA ALA A 111 -11.74 -3.43 -0.33
C ALA A 111 -10.57 -3.55 0.65
N LEU A 112 -9.35 -3.25 0.21
CA LEU A 112 -8.20 -3.00 1.08
C LEU A 112 -7.96 -1.50 1.20
N ILE A 113 -7.90 -0.99 2.43
CA ILE A 113 -7.46 0.38 2.72
C ILE A 113 -6.17 0.32 3.54
N ALA A 114 -5.06 0.80 2.97
CA ALA A 114 -3.75 0.76 3.62
C ALA A 114 -2.99 2.09 3.49
N PHE A 115 -2.72 2.73 4.63
CA PHE A 115 -1.92 3.94 4.73
C PHE A 115 -0.88 3.81 5.84
N ASN A 116 0.36 4.17 5.55
CA ASN A 116 1.46 4.21 6.51
C ASN A 116 1.50 5.50 7.33
N GLY A 117 0.63 6.47 7.02
CA GLY A 117 0.51 7.75 7.71
C GLY A 117 1.63 8.75 7.42
N ALA A 118 2.68 8.39 6.67
CA ALA A 118 3.76 9.31 6.34
C ALA A 118 3.27 10.52 5.52
N GLY A 119 2.26 10.34 4.68
CA GLY A 119 1.58 11.42 3.98
C GLY A 119 0.74 12.30 4.92
N ASP A 120 -0.01 11.68 5.82
CA ASP A 120 -0.90 12.37 6.76
C ASP A 120 -0.13 13.21 7.80
N TYR A 121 0.95 12.65 8.34
CA TYR A 121 1.75 13.26 9.41
C TYR A 121 2.99 14.01 8.89
N ALA A 122 3.14 14.20 7.57
CA ALA A 122 4.29 14.88 6.98
C ALA A 122 4.55 16.30 7.52
N SER A 123 3.50 16.98 8.02
CA SER A 123 3.56 18.33 8.58
C SER A 123 3.90 18.37 10.08
N VAL A 124 3.94 17.21 10.76
CA VAL A 124 4.24 17.13 12.18
C VAL A 124 5.72 17.38 12.42
N THR A 125 6.02 18.25 13.39
CA THR A 125 7.37 18.63 13.77
C THR A 125 7.51 18.59 15.29
N VAL A 126 8.74 18.77 15.79
CA VAL A 126 9.01 18.88 17.23
C VAL A 126 8.29 20.07 17.90
N SER A 127 7.82 21.05 17.12
CA SER A 127 7.04 22.20 17.60
C SER A 127 5.53 22.00 17.53
N THR A 128 5.04 20.92 16.93
CA THR A 128 3.61 20.64 16.84
C THR A 128 3.08 20.24 18.22
N SER A 129 2.01 20.89 18.69
CA SER A 129 1.44 20.59 20.01
C SER A 129 0.68 19.26 20.01
N SER A 130 0.51 18.66 21.19
CA SER A 130 -0.28 17.44 21.35
C SER A 130 -1.71 17.60 20.82
N ASP A 131 -2.35 18.76 21.06
CA ASP A 131 -3.70 19.04 20.55
C ASP A 131 -3.75 19.06 19.03
N GLN A 132 -2.72 19.61 18.37
CA GLN A 132 -2.61 19.60 16.92
C GLN A 132 -2.40 18.19 16.37
N VAL A 133 -1.62 17.36 17.06
CA VAL A 133 -1.42 15.95 16.68
C VAL A 133 -2.71 15.15 16.85
N MET A 134 -3.43 15.33 17.96
CA MET A 134 -4.73 14.67 18.19
C MET A 134 -5.75 15.08 17.13
N ALA A 135 -5.88 16.37 16.83
CA ALA A 135 -6.80 16.85 15.80
C ALA A 135 -6.46 16.31 14.40
N LEU A 136 -5.18 16.08 14.10
CA LEU A 136 -4.76 15.43 12.86
C LEU A 136 -5.10 13.94 12.87
N SER A 137 -4.90 13.26 14.01
CA SER A 137 -5.30 11.86 14.19
C SER A 137 -6.80 11.65 14.00
N ASP A 138 -7.62 12.55 14.53
CA ASP A 138 -9.08 12.51 14.35
C ASP A 138 -9.43 12.64 12.87
N LYS A 139 -8.83 13.60 12.15
CA LYS A 139 -9.05 13.76 10.70
C LYS A 139 -8.68 12.54 9.87
N VAL A 140 -7.57 11.88 10.20
CA VAL A 140 -7.13 10.66 9.51
C VAL A 140 -8.13 9.53 9.76
N THR A 141 -8.55 9.37 11.01
CA THR A 141 -9.52 8.35 11.43
C THR A 141 -10.87 8.60 10.78
N ASP A 142 -11.35 9.84 10.78
CA ASP A 142 -12.59 10.26 10.12
C ASP A 142 -12.53 10.01 8.61
N ALA A 143 -11.40 10.27 7.95
CA ALA A 143 -11.28 10.01 6.51
C ALA A 143 -11.33 8.51 6.16
N ILE A 144 -10.68 7.67 6.97
CA ILE A 144 -10.73 6.20 6.81
C ILE A 144 -12.14 5.70 7.10
N ALA A 145 -12.76 6.17 8.19
CA ALA A 145 -14.14 5.86 8.55
C ALA A 145 -15.11 6.35 7.48
N ASP A 146 -14.92 7.53 6.90
CA ASP A 146 -15.78 8.06 5.85
C ASP A 146 -15.68 7.23 4.57
N GLY A 147 -14.45 6.80 4.24
CA GLY A 147 -14.19 5.92 3.10
C GLY A 147 -14.78 4.53 3.29
N ALA A 148 -14.61 3.94 4.47
CA ALA A 148 -15.01 2.57 4.80
C ALA A 148 -16.50 2.44 5.21
N LEU A 149 -17.04 3.41 5.95
CA LEU A 149 -18.32 3.31 6.69
C LEU A 149 -19.40 4.28 6.18
N ASN A 150 -19.06 5.43 5.58
CA ASN A 150 -20.05 6.44 5.17
C ASN A 150 -20.45 6.38 3.69
N LYS A 151 -20.69 5.17 3.18
CA LYS A 151 -21.46 4.94 1.94
C LYS A 151 -20.80 5.26 0.60
N LYS A 152 -19.51 5.61 0.55
CA LYS A 152 -18.81 5.71 -0.74
C LYS A 152 -18.42 4.35 -1.31
N LEU A 153 -18.19 3.37 -0.44
CA LEU A 153 -18.01 1.97 -0.77
C LEU A 153 -19.24 1.13 -0.33
N ASP A 154 -20.42 1.74 -0.16
CA ASP A 154 -21.67 1.04 0.22
C ASP A 154 -21.96 -0.24 -0.58
N PRO A 155 -21.56 -0.37 -1.86
CA PRO A 155 -21.72 -1.64 -2.59
C PRO A 155 -20.73 -2.74 -2.20
N LEU A 156 -19.75 -2.48 -1.33
CA LEU A 156 -18.76 -3.44 -0.83
C LEU A 156 -19.01 -3.63 0.66
N ASP A 157 -19.68 -4.71 1.06
CA ASP A 157 -19.94 -5.00 2.48
C ASP A 157 -18.64 -5.32 3.25
N ASP A 158 -17.59 -5.78 2.55
CA ASP A 158 -16.31 -6.20 3.14
C ASP A 158 -15.15 -5.23 2.90
N VAL A 159 -14.82 -4.46 3.95
CA VAL A 159 -13.67 -3.56 4.00
C VAL A 159 -12.61 -4.07 4.98
N LEU A 160 -11.45 -4.46 4.45
CA LEU A 160 -10.28 -4.87 5.21
C LEU A 160 -9.39 -3.64 5.50
N VAL A 161 -9.29 -3.28 6.78
CA VAL A 161 -8.33 -2.29 7.29
C VAL A 161 -7.27 -3.03 8.11
N LEU A 162 -6.01 -2.94 7.71
CA LEU A 162 -4.89 -3.64 8.36
C LEU A 162 -4.05 -2.66 9.18
N ASP A 163 -4.01 -2.85 10.50
CA ASP A 163 -2.99 -2.20 11.33
C ASP A 163 -1.64 -2.91 11.20
N ILE A 164 -0.83 -2.39 10.28
CA ILE A 164 0.52 -2.87 10.01
C ILE A 164 1.59 -2.24 10.91
N ASN A 165 1.28 -1.12 11.56
CA ASN A 165 2.28 -0.36 12.34
C ASN A 165 2.72 -1.13 13.58
N SER A 166 1.77 -1.81 14.25
CA SER A 166 2.07 -2.69 15.38
C SER A 166 3.00 -3.85 14.97
N ILE A 167 2.76 -4.45 13.80
CA ILE A 167 3.59 -5.54 13.26
C ILE A 167 5.00 -5.07 12.91
N PHE A 168 5.12 -3.86 12.35
CA PHE A 168 6.43 -3.30 12.03
C PHE A 168 7.27 -3.11 13.29
N SER A 169 6.67 -2.69 14.40
CA SER A 169 7.41 -2.52 15.67
C SER A 169 7.98 -3.83 16.22
N ASP A 170 7.32 -4.95 15.97
CA ASP A 170 7.76 -6.29 16.39
C ASP A 170 8.83 -6.87 15.47
N LEU A 171 8.67 -6.70 14.15
CA LEU A 171 9.52 -7.28 13.12
C LEU A 171 10.77 -6.45 12.81
N ALA A 172 10.72 -5.13 13.00
CA ALA A 172 11.82 -4.23 12.72
C ALA A 172 12.91 -4.28 13.80
N ARG A 173 13.74 -5.33 13.78
CA ARG A 173 14.99 -5.40 14.55
C ARG A 173 16.21 -5.25 13.64
N GLY A 174 16.46 -4.03 13.18
CA GLY A 174 17.76 -3.61 12.64
C GLY A 174 18.02 -3.80 11.13
N ASN A 175 18.78 -2.83 10.61
CA ASN A 175 19.37 -2.64 9.28
C ASN A 175 18.42 -2.36 8.10
N TYR A 176 18.65 -1.22 7.45
CA TYR A 176 17.98 -0.74 6.23
C TYR A 176 18.97 -0.69 5.07
N ILE A 177 18.48 -0.91 3.85
CA ILE A 177 19.22 -0.60 2.63
C ILE A 177 18.99 0.90 2.37
N GLN A 178 20.04 1.72 2.23
CA GLN A 178 19.86 3.18 2.04
C GLN A 178 20.23 3.62 0.62
N GLY A 179 19.23 4.05 -0.14
CA GLY A 179 19.38 5.06 -1.18
C GLY A 179 19.01 6.44 -0.61
N ASP A 180 19.47 7.53 -1.22
CA ASP A 180 18.94 8.84 -0.85
C ASP A 180 17.45 8.98 -1.20
N ALA A 181 16.85 10.12 -0.84
CA ALA A 181 15.45 10.40 -1.15
C ALA A 181 15.14 10.36 -2.66
N SER A 182 16.13 10.50 -3.55
CA SER A 182 15.98 10.34 -5.01
C SER A 182 16.09 8.89 -5.47
N GLY A 183 16.39 7.95 -4.56
CA GLY A 183 16.67 6.55 -4.85
C GLY A 183 18.09 6.31 -5.39
N THR A 184 18.96 7.32 -5.40
CA THR A 184 20.35 7.16 -5.82
C THR A 184 21.09 6.33 -4.77
N PRO A 185 21.83 5.28 -5.17
CA PRO A 185 22.60 4.49 -4.22
C PRO A 185 23.66 5.37 -3.55
N GLN A 186 23.48 5.67 -2.27
CA GLN A 186 24.48 6.39 -1.46
C GLN A 186 25.49 5.42 -0.81
N TYR A 187 25.16 4.13 -0.80
CA TYR A 187 25.96 3.05 -0.25
C TYR A 187 25.96 1.85 -1.20
N THR A 188 26.86 0.90 -0.94
CA THR A 188 26.86 -0.38 -1.67
C THR A 188 25.60 -1.15 -1.30
N LEU A 189 24.84 -1.54 -2.32
CA LEU A 189 23.64 -2.33 -2.15
C LEU A 189 24.00 -3.66 -1.48
N CYS A 190 23.25 -4.06 -0.45
CA CYS A 190 23.49 -5.33 0.24
C CYS A 190 23.45 -6.51 -0.76
N SER A 191 24.36 -7.46 -0.56
CA SER A 191 24.49 -8.65 -1.40
C SER A 191 23.21 -9.49 -1.38
N ASN A 192 22.51 -9.52 -0.24
CA ASN A 192 21.29 -10.27 -0.03
C ASN A 192 20.19 -9.39 0.60
N PRO A 193 19.31 -8.75 -0.20
CA PRO A 193 18.21 -7.95 0.35
C PRO A 193 17.17 -8.77 1.14
N GLN A 194 17.18 -10.11 0.99
CA GLN A 194 16.28 -11.00 1.74
C GLN A 194 16.57 -11.05 3.25
N ASP A 195 17.75 -10.59 3.68
CA ASP A 195 18.14 -10.57 5.10
C ASP A 195 17.72 -9.27 5.81
N PHE A 196 17.05 -8.35 5.11
CA PHE A 196 16.74 -7.01 5.60
C PHE A 196 15.25 -6.74 5.53
N PHE A 197 14.72 -6.11 6.60
CA PHE A 197 13.31 -5.73 6.64
C PHE A 197 13.02 -4.52 5.75
N TYR A 198 13.90 -3.51 5.75
CA TYR A 198 13.69 -2.24 5.05
C TYR A 198 14.53 -2.09 3.78
N TRP A 199 13.85 -1.68 2.70
CA TRP A 199 14.45 -1.36 1.40
C TRP A 199 14.94 0.08 1.30
N ASP A 200 14.20 1.02 1.86
CA ASP A 200 14.63 2.40 2.08
C ASP A 200 14.33 2.81 3.52
N TYR A 201 14.36 4.11 3.84
CA TYR A 201 14.13 4.58 5.21
C TYR A 201 12.70 4.31 5.76
N MET A 202 11.76 3.87 4.91
CA MET A 202 10.35 3.70 5.25
C MET A 202 9.74 2.42 4.69
N HIS A 203 10.15 1.98 3.51
CA HIS A 203 9.46 0.92 2.78
C HIS A 203 10.13 -0.44 3.04
N PRO A 204 9.36 -1.50 3.31
CA PRO A 204 9.90 -2.84 3.43
C PRO A 204 10.50 -3.36 2.13
N THR A 205 11.47 -4.28 2.24
CA THR A 205 11.83 -5.17 1.13
C THR A 205 10.69 -6.14 0.85
N GLN A 206 10.73 -6.85 -0.27
CA GLN A 206 9.83 -7.98 -0.55
C GLN A 206 9.88 -9.02 0.57
N ALA A 207 11.06 -9.26 1.17
CA ALA A 207 11.20 -10.17 2.31
C ALA A 207 10.54 -9.60 3.58
N GLY A 208 10.68 -8.30 3.82
CA GLY A 208 9.98 -7.59 4.89
C GLY A 208 8.46 -7.68 4.72
N TRP A 209 7.95 -7.47 3.52
CA TRP A 209 6.54 -7.66 3.21
C TRP A 209 6.09 -9.09 3.42
N ASN A 210 6.87 -10.08 2.99
CA ASN A 210 6.56 -11.49 3.25
C ASN A 210 6.41 -11.77 4.76
N ALA A 211 7.35 -11.28 5.58
CA ALA A 211 7.29 -11.45 7.02
C ALA A 211 6.07 -10.77 7.68
N VAL A 212 5.66 -9.60 7.18
CA VAL A 212 4.44 -8.90 7.64
C VAL A 212 3.20 -9.73 7.26
N MET A 213 3.13 -10.19 6.02
CA MET A 213 1.97 -10.90 5.51
C MET A 213 1.82 -12.29 6.13
N ASP A 214 2.92 -12.98 6.43
CA ASP A 214 2.90 -14.24 7.19
C ASP A 214 2.26 -14.06 8.57
N ARG A 215 2.43 -12.90 9.22
CA ARG A 215 1.80 -12.60 10.51
C ARG A 215 0.30 -12.33 10.38
N LEU A 216 -0.12 -11.75 9.26
CA LEU A 216 -1.50 -11.38 8.98
C LEU A 216 -2.31 -12.48 8.30
N GLN A 217 -1.66 -13.52 7.79
CA GLN A 217 -2.29 -14.56 6.98
C GLN A 217 -3.53 -15.16 7.63
N GLY A 218 -3.46 -15.49 8.93
CA GLY A 218 -4.60 -16.04 9.68
C GLY A 218 -5.79 -15.07 9.70
N SER A 219 -5.56 -13.82 10.11
CA SER A 219 -6.60 -12.79 10.17
C SER A 219 -7.20 -12.48 8.80
N ILE A 220 -6.37 -12.46 7.75
CA ILE A 220 -6.83 -12.25 6.38
C ILE A 220 -7.68 -13.43 5.90
N HIS A 221 -7.23 -14.68 6.13
CA HIS A 221 -8.00 -15.86 5.76
C HIS A 221 -9.33 -15.95 6.51
N ASP A 222 -9.35 -15.61 7.81
CA ASP A 222 -10.57 -15.58 8.60
C ASP A 222 -11.54 -14.50 8.10
N PHE A 223 -11.02 -13.34 7.67
CA PHE A 223 -11.82 -12.28 7.07
C PHE A 223 -12.41 -12.70 5.72
N LEU A 224 -11.58 -13.23 4.80
CA LEU A 224 -11.99 -13.61 3.44
C LEU A 224 -12.92 -14.84 3.37
N ARG A 225 -13.19 -15.51 4.49
CA ARG A 225 -14.04 -16.72 4.57
C ARG A 225 -15.40 -16.49 5.25
N ASN A 226 -15.56 -15.36 5.94
CA ASN A 226 -16.83 -14.99 6.59
C ASN A 226 -17.73 -14.26 5.60
#